data_AF-A0A315Y1B8-F1
#
_entry.id   AF-A0A315Y1B8-F1
#
_cell.length_a   1.000
_cell.length_b   1.000
_cell.length_c   1.000
_cell.angle_alpha   90.00
_cell.angle_beta   90.00
_cell.angle_gamma   90.00
#
_symmetry.space_group_name_H-M   'P 1'
#
loop_
_entity.id
_entity.type
_entity.pdbx_description
1 polymer ?
#
loop_
_entity_poly.entity_id
_entity_poly.type
_entity_poly.pdbx_seq_one_letter_code
_entity_poly.pdbx_strand_id
1 'polypeptide(L)'
;MRTNKTKKGFTLMELVIVLAILGILLAIIVPSWGYFIRRSRERSANAKAKVVFNAAQTEVTRVSMKERPDLNIVKDPTADSVRKNDAQKNIYIGDGDFYFYWDGHTGEKVNAAGTAVTADAARNRSFSDGINNINNNGDGCYKIYVSNYNVQAVVYSEMADGRYKGTYPKGMDELTSTQQGTIRSTNVRNINLNAIT
;
A
#
# COMPACT_ATOMS: atom_id res chain seq x y z
N MET A 1 -64.63 20.92 -37.56
CA MET A 1 -64.04 21.88 -36.59
C MET A 1 -62.71 21.33 -36.11
N ARG A 2 -61.59 22.02 -36.39
CA ARG A 2 -60.27 21.69 -35.85
C ARG A 2 -59.99 22.61 -34.66
N THR A 3 -59.87 22.04 -33.47
CA THR A 3 -59.51 22.78 -32.25
C THR A 3 -57.99 22.93 -32.19
N ASN A 4 -57.49 24.14 -32.49
CA ASN A 4 -56.07 24.46 -32.32
C ASN A 4 -55.76 24.52 -30.82
N LYS A 5 -55.14 23.46 -30.29
CA LYS A 5 -54.58 23.45 -28.93
C LYS A 5 -53.39 24.41 -28.90
N THR A 6 -53.55 25.56 -28.27
CA THR A 6 -52.45 26.47 -27.97
C THR A 6 -51.47 25.76 -27.03
N LYS A 7 -50.23 25.56 -27.47
CA LYS A 7 -49.18 25.07 -26.59
C LYS A 7 -48.79 26.22 -25.66
N LYS A 8 -49.02 26.07 -24.35
CA LYS A 8 -48.49 27.00 -23.34
C LYS A 8 -46.97 26.94 -23.43
N GLY A 9 -46.36 28.01 -23.91
CA GLY A 9 -44.90 28.17 -23.98
C GLY A 9 -44.32 28.40 -22.59
N PHE A 10 -43.10 27.91 -22.38
CA PHE A 10 -42.31 28.12 -21.16
C PHE A 10 -42.12 29.62 -20.94
N THR A 11 -42.39 30.12 -19.73
CA THR A 11 -42.14 31.54 -19.44
C THR A 11 -40.66 31.76 -19.12
N LEU A 12 -40.10 32.90 -19.52
CA LEU A 12 -38.72 33.27 -19.15
C LEU A 12 -38.53 33.32 -17.63
N MET A 13 -39.58 33.71 -16.90
CA MET A 13 -39.56 33.81 -15.45
C MET A 13 -39.45 32.43 -14.77
N GLU A 14 -40.15 31.42 -15.28
CA GLU A 14 -40.01 30.04 -14.80
C GLU A 14 -38.56 29.54 -14.99
N LEU A 15 -37.89 29.90 -16.09
CA LEU A 15 -36.49 29.51 -16.31
C LEU A 15 -35.53 30.19 -15.32
N VAL A 16 -35.69 31.49 -15.09
CA VAL A 16 -34.79 32.26 -14.23
C VAL A 16 -34.89 31.82 -12.77
N ILE A 17 -36.09 31.53 -12.27
CA ILE A 17 -36.28 31.04 -10.90
C ILE A 17 -35.62 29.66 -10.74
N VAL A 18 -35.76 28.78 -11.72
CA VAL A 18 -35.13 27.45 -11.70
C VAL A 18 -33.60 27.56 -11.68
N LEU A 19 -33.02 28.42 -12.52
CA LEU A 19 -31.56 28.66 -12.52
C LEU A 19 -31.08 29.30 -11.22
N ALA A 20 -31.87 30.18 -10.61
CA ALA A 20 -31.54 30.79 -9.32
C ALA A 20 -31.47 29.74 -8.19
N ILE A 21 -32.46 28.83 -8.12
CA ILE A 21 -32.47 27.75 -7.11
C ILE A 21 -31.35 26.74 -7.41
N LEU A 22 -31.14 26.36 -8.67
CA LEU A 22 -30.02 25.49 -9.07
C LEU A 22 -28.66 26.08 -8.69
N GLY A 23 -28.48 27.40 -8.85
CA GLY A 23 -27.26 28.10 -8.45
C GLY A 23 -26.98 28.00 -6.95
N ILE A 24 -28.01 28.16 -6.11
CA ILE A 24 -27.89 28.04 -4.64
C ILE A 24 -27.53 26.59 -4.24
N LEU A 25 -28.18 25.59 -4.84
CA LEU A 25 -27.91 24.18 -4.55
C LEU A 25 -26.48 23.79 -4.94
N LEU A 26 -26.01 24.23 -6.11
CA LEU A 26 -24.64 23.98 -6.56
C LEU A 26 -23.60 24.60 -5.63
N ALA A 27 -23.86 25.81 -5.10
CA ALA A 27 -22.94 26.49 -4.20
C ALA A 27 -22.65 25.71 -2.90
N ILE A 28 -23.63 24.95 -2.39
CA ILE A 28 -23.47 24.15 -1.17
C ILE A 28 -22.78 22.81 -1.45
N ILE A 29 -23.07 22.18 -2.59
CA ILE A 29 -22.63 20.81 -2.90
C ILE A 29 -21.16 20.75 -3.33
N VAL A 30 -20.73 21.66 -4.21
CA VAL A 30 -19.40 21.66 -4.83
C VAL A 30 -18.22 21.57 -3.84
N PRO A 31 -18.16 22.31 -2.71
CA PRO A 31 -16.98 22.30 -1.84
C PRO A 31 -16.66 20.94 -1.19
N SER A 32 -17.66 20.07 -1.01
CA SER A 32 -17.50 18.82 -0.27
C SER A 32 -16.90 17.66 -1.08
N TRP A 33 -17.00 17.71 -2.41
CA TRP A 33 -16.73 16.57 -3.31
C TRP A 33 -15.27 16.09 -3.26
N GLY A 34 -14.31 17.02 -3.15
CA GLY A 34 -12.88 16.69 -3.15
C GLY A 34 -12.45 15.81 -1.97
N TYR A 35 -13.05 16.02 -0.79
CA TYR A 35 -12.77 15.21 0.40
C TYR A 35 -13.26 13.77 0.22
N PHE A 36 -14.46 13.58 -0.35
CA PHE A 36 -15.03 12.25 -0.56
C PHE A 36 -14.23 11.42 -1.56
N ILE A 37 -13.81 12.02 -2.68
CA ILE A 37 -12.95 11.32 -3.66
C ILE A 37 -11.64 10.88 -3.01
N ARG A 38 -10.99 11.79 -2.26
CA ARG A 38 -9.72 11.45 -1.58
C ARG A 38 -9.91 10.27 -0.65
N ARG A 39 -10.92 10.32 0.22
CA ARG A 39 -11.17 9.27 1.20
C ARG A 39 -11.56 7.95 0.54
N SER A 40 -12.28 7.99 -0.58
CA SER A 40 -12.59 6.81 -1.38
C SER A 40 -11.33 6.16 -1.94
N ARG A 41 -10.41 6.95 -2.52
CA ARG A 41 -9.13 6.46 -3.05
C ARG A 41 -8.22 5.91 -1.94
N GLU A 42 -8.13 6.59 -0.81
CA GLU A 42 -7.35 6.12 0.35
C GLU A 42 -7.92 4.82 0.92
N ARG A 43 -9.24 4.67 1.02
CA ARG A 43 -9.87 3.41 1.44
C ARG A 43 -9.60 2.26 0.47
N SER A 44 -9.66 2.52 -0.84
CA SER A 44 -9.31 1.52 -1.85
C SER A 44 -7.84 1.11 -1.73
N ALA A 45 -6.93 2.07 -1.54
CA ALA A 45 -5.53 1.81 -1.33
C ALA A 45 -5.27 1.04 -0.01
N ASN A 46 -5.97 1.35 1.08
CA ASN A 46 -5.88 0.60 2.34
C ASN A 46 -6.32 -0.87 2.15
N ALA A 47 -7.39 -1.11 1.37
CA ALA A 47 -7.83 -2.47 1.06
C ALA A 47 -6.76 -3.24 0.27
N LYS A 48 -6.12 -2.60 -0.71
CA LYS A 48 -4.98 -3.19 -1.43
C LYS A 48 -3.78 -3.43 -0.51
N ALA A 49 -3.45 -2.49 0.38
CA ALA A 49 -2.39 -2.68 1.39
C ALA A 49 -2.65 -3.90 2.29
N LYS A 50 -3.92 -4.16 2.67
CA LYS A 50 -4.32 -5.35 3.43
C LYS A 50 -4.14 -6.64 2.63
N VAL A 51 -4.47 -6.63 1.33
CA VAL A 51 -4.21 -7.79 0.44
C VAL A 51 -2.71 -8.09 0.37
N VAL A 52 -1.88 -7.06 0.15
CA VAL A 52 -0.43 -7.18 0.15
C VAL A 52 0.09 -7.69 1.50
N PHE A 53 -0.45 -7.20 2.62
CA PHE A 53 -0.07 -7.66 3.96
C PHE A 53 -0.33 -9.16 4.14
N ASN A 54 -1.51 -9.65 3.76
CA ASN A 54 -1.85 -11.07 3.88
C ASN A 54 -1.00 -11.94 2.94
N ALA A 55 -0.76 -11.46 1.72
CA ALA A 55 0.11 -12.11 0.74
C ALA A 55 1.56 -12.21 1.25
N ALA A 56 2.09 -11.09 1.76
CA ALA A 56 3.40 -11.02 2.40
C ALA A 56 3.47 -11.96 3.61
N GLN A 57 2.44 -12.02 4.47
CA GLN A 57 2.46 -12.91 5.62
C GLN A 57 2.51 -14.39 5.18
N THR A 58 1.81 -14.74 4.11
CA THR A 58 1.85 -16.09 3.54
C THR A 58 3.26 -16.43 3.05
N GLU A 59 3.89 -15.53 2.30
CA GLU A 59 5.23 -15.76 1.76
C GLU A 59 6.31 -15.75 2.84
N VAL A 60 6.24 -14.81 3.79
CA VAL A 60 7.14 -14.77 4.95
C VAL A 60 7.03 -16.06 5.77
N THR A 61 5.82 -16.61 5.93
CA THR A 61 5.63 -17.90 6.61
C THR A 61 6.30 -19.03 5.84
N ARG A 62 6.14 -19.09 4.52
CA ARG A 62 6.84 -20.09 3.67
C ARG A 62 8.36 -19.99 3.82
N VAL A 63 8.89 -18.78 3.74
CA VAL A 63 10.33 -18.51 3.90
C VAL A 63 10.80 -18.89 5.30
N SER A 64 10.03 -18.60 6.35
CA SER A 64 10.35 -19.00 7.72
C SER A 64 10.52 -20.51 7.86
N MET A 65 9.63 -21.31 7.26
CA MET A 65 9.72 -22.77 7.32
C MET A 65 10.99 -23.28 6.66
N LYS A 66 11.41 -22.64 5.56
CA LYS A 66 12.64 -22.96 4.85
C LYS A 66 13.89 -22.56 5.64
N GLU A 67 13.88 -21.41 6.29
CA GLU A 67 15.04 -20.84 6.99
C GLU A 67 15.23 -21.39 8.41
N ARG A 68 14.19 -21.99 9.02
CA ARG A 68 14.24 -22.52 10.40
C ARG A 68 15.43 -23.46 10.70
N PRO A 69 15.75 -24.45 9.85
CA PRO A 69 16.90 -25.33 10.10
C PRO A 69 18.23 -24.55 10.11
N ASP A 70 18.40 -23.63 9.16
CA ASP A 70 19.61 -22.79 9.07
C ASP A 70 19.73 -21.85 10.28
N LEU A 71 18.62 -21.24 10.71
CA LEU A 71 18.58 -20.41 11.92
C LEU A 71 18.99 -21.16 13.18
N ASN A 72 18.56 -22.42 13.33
CA ASN A 72 18.95 -23.24 14.48
C ASN A 72 20.47 -23.46 14.50
N ILE A 73 21.10 -23.65 13.34
CA ILE A 73 22.56 -23.79 13.22
C ILE A 73 23.27 -22.48 13.56
N VAL A 74 22.77 -21.36 13.03
CA VAL A 74 23.36 -20.02 13.30
C VAL A 74 23.32 -19.70 14.80
N LYS A 75 22.23 -20.07 15.48
CA LYS A 75 22.01 -19.79 16.91
C LYS A 75 22.64 -20.81 17.86
N ASP A 76 23.07 -21.96 17.36
CA ASP A 76 23.70 -22.99 18.19
C ASP A 76 25.05 -22.48 18.74
N PRO A 77 25.21 -22.33 20.08
CA PRO A 77 26.46 -21.86 20.66
C PRO A 77 27.63 -22.82 20.43
N THR A 78 27.36 -24.09 20.11
CA THR A 78 28.36 -25.14 19.90
C THR A 78 28.73 -25.36 18.43
N ALA A 79 27.97 -24.79 17.49
CA ALA A 79 28.24 -24.95 16.06
C ALA A 79 29.50 -24.18 15.62
N ASP A 80 30.28 -24.82 14.77
CA ASP A 80 31.49 -24.27 14.15
C ASP A 80 31.19 -23.02 13.30
N SER A 81 32.15 -22.07 13.25
CA SER A 81 32.00 -20.80 12.53
C SER A 81 31.77 -20.98 11.03
N VAL A 82 32.33 -22.01 10.39
CA VAL A 82 32.10 -22.28 8.96
C VAL A 82 30.65 -22.69 8.74
N ARG A 83 30.15 -23.62 9.56
CA ARG A 83 28.76 -24.09 9.50
C ARG A 83 27.77 -22.94 9.72
N LYS A 84 28.06 -22.04 10.66
CA LYS A 84 27.26 -20.83 10.89
C LYS A 84 27.26 -19.91 9.67
N ASN A 85 28.42 -19.67 9.07
CA ASN A 85 28.53 -18.80 7.90
C ASN A 85 27.80 -19.37 6.67
N ASP A 86 27.83 -20.70 6.47
CA ASP A 86 27.13 -21.34 5.36
C ASP A 86 25.61 -21.35 5.57
N ALA A 87 25.14 -21.63 6.79
CA ALA A 87 23.72 -21.50 7.13
C ALA A 87 23.23 -20.04 7.00
N GLN A 88 24.05 -19.06 7.42
CA GLN A 88 23.70 -17.64 7.31
C GLN A 88 23.49 -17.18 5.86
N LYS A 89 24.22 -17.76 4.89
CA LYS A 89 24.04 -17.44 3.47
C LYS A 89 22.68 -17.90 2.93
N ASN A 90 22.04 -18.90 3.53
CA ASN A 90 20.74 -19.42 3.09
C ASN A 90 19.55 -18.60 3.62
N ILE A 91 19.79 -17.77 4.64
CA ILE A 91 18.79 -16.92 5.28
C ILE A 91 18.63 -15.62 4.49
N TYR A 92 17.40 -15.34 4.05
CA TYR A 92 17.01 -14.16 3.29
C TYR A 92 16.28 -13.13 4.15
N ILE A 93 15.27 -13.54 4.92
CA ILE A 93 14.53 -12.67 5.85
C ILE A 93 15.25 -12.63 7.19
N GLY A 94 15.45 -13.80 7.82
CA GLY A 94 16.00 -13.90 9.17
C GLY A 94 15.02 -13.54 10.28
N ASP A 95 15.53 -13.53 11.51
CA ASP A 95 14.77 -13.20 12.71
C ASP A 95 14.72 -11.69 13.03
N GLY A 96 15.56 -10.88 12.38
CA GLY A 96 15.60 -9.44 12.55
C GLY A 96 14.57 -8.66 11.72
N ASP A 97 14.80 -7.35 11.62
CA ASP A 97 13.99 -6.45 10.81
C ASP A 97 14.33 -6.60 9.32
N PHE A 98 13.29 -6.79 8.53
CA PHE A 98 13.37 -6.97 7.09
C PHE A 98 12.41 -6.01 6.39
N TYR A 99 12.93 -5.28 5.41
CA TYR A 99 12.12 -4.40 4.57
C TYR A 99 12.28 -4.80 3.11
N PHE A 100 11.17 -4.80 2.39
CA PHE A 100 11.16 -5.11 0.97
C PHE A 100 10.29 -4.11 0.23
N TYR A 101 10.77 -3.67 -0.91
CA TYR A 101 10.12 -2.69 -1.76
C TYR A 101 9.84 -3.28 -3.14
N TRP A 102 8.66 -3.01 -3.66
CA TRP A 102 8.23 -3.36 -5.01
C TRP A 102 7.83 -2.08 -5.74
N ASP A 103 8.40 -1.87 -6.93
CA ASP A 103 8.18 -0.67 -7.75
C ASP A 103 7.06 -0.82 -8.80
N GLY A 104 6.42 -1.98 -8.87
CA GLY A 104 5.46 -2.34 -9.93
C GLY A 104 6.00 -3.35 -10.94
N HIS A 105 7.33 -3.56 -10.99
CA HIS A 105 7.99 -4.42 -11.96
C HIS A 105 9.09 -5.29 -11.33
N THR A 106 9.85 -4.73 -10.39
CA THR A 106 10.98 -5.37 -9.72
C THR A 106 10.90 -5.16 -8.21
N GLY A 107 11.31 -6.20 -7.50
CA GLY A 107 11.37 -6.21 -6.05
C GLY A 107 12.82 -6.09 -5.56
N GLU A 108 13.00 -5.42 -4.42
CA GLU A 108 14.31 -5.24 -3.82
C GLU A 108 14.24 -5.22 -2.29
N LYS A 109 15.18 -5.92 -1.65
CA LYS A 109 15.45 -5.79 -0.21
C LYS A 109 16.04 -4.42 0.10
N VAL A 110 15.37 -3.68 0.97
CA VAL A 110 15.76 -2.33 1.38
C VAL A 110 15.97 -2.25 2.89
N ASN A 111 16.55 -1.16 3.35
CA ASN A 111 16.56 -0.80 4.77
C ASN A 111 15.29 0.01 5.12
N ALA A 112 15.15 0.39 6.40
CA ALA A 112 14.05 1.22 6.86
C ALA A 112 13.90 2.54 6.05
N ALA A 113 15.01 3.15 5.64
CA ALA A 113 15.04 4.39 4.86
C ALA A 113 14.75 4.19 3.34
N GLY A 114 14.66 2.94 2.87
CA GLY A 114 14.42 2.62 1.45
C GLY A 114 15.68 2.44 0.61
N THR A 115 16.88 2.51 1.18
CA THR A 115 18.13 2.21 0.46
C THR A 115 18.25 0.70 0.24
N ALA A 116 18.67 0.27 -0.94
CA ALA A 116 18.98 -1.13 -1.23
C ALA A 116 20.05 -1.68 -0.27
N VAL A 117 19.85 -2.89 0.28
CA VAL A 117 20.78 -3.50 1.25
C VAL A 117 21.62 -4.60 0.63
N THR A 118 21.07 -5.38 -0.30
CA THR A 118 21.81 -6.45 -1.00
C THR A 118 21.18 -6.74 -2.34
N ALA A 119 21.99 -6.82 -3.39
CA ALA A 119 21.55 -7.21 -4.72
C ALA A 119 21.47 -8.74 -4.83
N ASP A 120 20.42 -9.35 -4.27
CA ASP A 120 20.08 -10.76 -4.49
C ASP A 120 18.83 -10.86 -5.39
N ALA A 121 19.03 -10.62 -6.68
CA ALA A 121 17.95 -10.53 -7.66
C ALA A 121 17.08 -11.80 -7.71
N ALA A 122 17.68 -12.98 -7.50
CA ALA A 122 16.96 -14.25 -7.54
C ALA A 122 16.00 -14.39 -6.35
N ARG A 123 16.48 -14.14 -5.13
CA ARG A 123 15.63 -14.21 -3.93
C ARG A 123 14.63 -13.07 -3.87
N ASN A 124 15.02 -11.87 -4.30
CA ASN A 124 14.11 -10.75 -4.46
C ASN A 124 12.94 -11.13 -5.39
N ARG A 125 13.24 -11.74 -6.54
CA ARG A 125 12.23 -12.19 -7.50
C ARG A 125 11.33 -13.28 -6.92
N SER A 126 11.91 -14.33 -6.33
CA SER A 126 11.10 -15.42 -5.73
C SER A 126 10.17 -14.89 -4.64
N PHE A 127 10.64 -13.96 -3.81
CA PHE A 127 9.84 -13.34 -2.77
C PHE A 127 8.73 -12.44 -3.34
N SER A 128 9.04 -11.58 -4.33
CA SER A 128 8.01 -10.79 -5.00
C SER A 128 6.99 -11.65 -5.72
N ASP A 129 7.42 -12.73 -6.38
CA ASP A 129 6.51 -13.64 -7.10
C ASP A 129 5.53 -14.30 -6.12
N GLY A 130 6.00 -14.74 -4.95
CA GLY A 130 5.16 -15.28 -3.89
C GLY A 130 4.06 -14.31 -3.42
N ILE A 131 4.40 -13.03 -3.29
CA ILE A 131 3.43 -11.98 -2.91
C ILE A 131 2.50 -11.63 -4.08
N ASN A 132 3.07 -11.39 -5.26
CA ASN A 132 2.37 -10.85 -6.43
C ASN A 132 1.41 -11.86 -7.05
N ASN A 133 1.67 -13.17 -6.92
CA ASN A 133 0.73 -14.22 -7.32
C ASN A 133 -0.59 -14.15 -6.54
N ILE A 134 -0.59 -13.56 -5.34
CA ILE A 134 -1.79 -13.31 -4.53
C ILE A 134 -2.30 -11.88 -4.75
N ASN A 135 -1.39 -10.92 -4.90
CA ASN A 135 -1.71 -9.50 -5.08
C ASN A 135 -1.85 -9.11 -6.56
N ASN A 136 -2.86 -9.62 -7.26
CA ASN A 136 -3.22 -9.20 -8.63
C ASN A 136 -2.02 -9.04 -9.57
N ASN A 137 -1.11 -10.00 -9.60
CA ASN A 137 0.09 -10.00 -10.45
C ASN A 137 1.04 -8.80 -10.21
N GLY A 138 1.04 -8.22 -9.01
CA GLY A 138 1.97 -7.16 -8.62
C GLY A 138 1.55 -5.76 -9.04
N ASP A 139 0.24 -5.51 -9.23
CA ASP A 139 -0.28 -4.18 -9.55
C ASP A 139 0.10 -3.13 -8.49
N GLY A 140 0.66 -2.00 -8.92
CA GLY A 140 1.09 -0.88 -8.09
C GLY A 140 2.43 -1.09 -7.37
N CYS A 141 2.76 -0.16 -6.47
CA CYS A 141 3.98 -0.16 -5.69
C CYS A 141 3.66 -0.45 -4.21
N TYR A 142 4.52 -1.21 -3.54
CA TYR A 142 4.37 -1.44 -2.11
C TYR A 142 5.71 -1.52 -1.38
N LYS A 143 5.67 -1.22 -0.09
CA LYS A 143 6.77 -1.48 0.83
C LYS A 143 6.23 -2.25 2.02
N ILE A 144 6.93 -3.31 2.40
CA ILE A 144 6.58 -4.14 3.56
C ILE A 144 7.66 -4.05 4.64
N TYR A 145 7.23 -4.21 5.87
CA TYR A 145 8.08 -4.35 7.05
C TYR A 145 7.73 -5.65 7.76
N VAL A 146 8.74 -6.48 7.98
CA VAL A 146 8.66 -7.77 8.64
C VAL A 146 9.64 -7.75 9.81
N SER A 147 9.23 -8.27 10.95
CA SER A 147 10.11 -8.50 12.10
C SER A 147 9.80 -9.86 12.70
N ASN A 148 10.82 -10.68 12.95
CA ASN A 148 10.67 -12.05 13.46
C ASN A 148 9.67 -12.90 12.64
N TYR A 149 9.75 -12.87 11.31
CA TYR A 149 8.82 -13.55 10.39
C TYR A 149 7.33 -13.17 10.53
N ASN A 150 7.02 -12.04 11.15
CA ASN A 150 5.68 -11.49 11.19
C ASN A 150 5.68 -10.17 10.42
N VAL A 151 4.76 -10.02 9.48
CA VAL A 151 4.54 -8.75 8.78
C VAL A 151 3.97 -7.78 9.80
N GLN A 152 4.64 -6.66 9.98
CA GLN A 152 4.28 -5.63 10.94
C GLN A 152 3.46 -4.53 10.27
N ALA A 153 3.87 -4.12 9.07
CA ALA A 153 3.22 -3.05 8.34
C ALA A 153 3.46 -3.09 6.83
N VAL A 154 2.51 -2.54 6.08
CA VAL A 154 2.58 -2.39 4.62
C VAL A 154 2.06 -1.02 4.20
N VAL A 155 2.72 -0.42 3.22
CA VAL A 155 2.20 0.70 2.44
C VAL A 155 2.03 0.29 1.00
N TYR A 156 0.92 0.73 0.40
CA TYR A 156 0.57 0.51 -1.00
C TYR A 156 0.26 1.85 -1.68
N SER A 157 0.60 1.98 -2.96
CA SER A 157 0.08 3.03 -3.84
C SER A 157 0.11 2.56 -5.29
N GLU A 158 -0.73 3.14 -6.16
CA GLU A 158 -0.70 2.84 -7.60
C GLU A 158 0.61 3.31 -8.26
N MET A 159 1.27 4.32 -7.67
CA MET A 159 2.53 4.88 -8.16
C MET A 159 3.46 5.14 -6.97
N ALA A 160 4.77 5.02 -7.16
CA ALA A 160 5.76 5.22 -6.09
C ALA A 160 5.63 6.61 -5.41
N ASP A 161 5.39 7.67 -6.19
CA ASP A 161 5.17 9.04 -5.70
C ASP A 161 3.68 9.44 -5.62
N GLY A 162 2.78 8.45 -5.70
CA GLY A 162 1.34 8.69 -5.69
C GLY A 162 0.86 9.39 -4.41
N ARG A 163 0.02 10.42 -4.54
CA ARG A 163 -0.53 11.14 -3.36
C ARG A 163 -1.51 10.30 -2.53
N TYR A 164 -2.20 9.36 -3.19
CA TYR A 164 -3.14 8.46 -2.54
C TYR A 164 -2.40 7.18 -2.19
N LYS A 165 -2.14 6.99 -0.90
CA LYS A 165 -1.45 5.83 -0.36
C LYS A 165 -2.34 5.14 0.65
N GLY A 166 -2.25 3.82 0.68
CA GLY A 166 -2.90 2.97 1.64
C GLY A 166 -1.91 2.42 2.64
N THR A 167 -2.31 2.30 3.89
CA THR A 167 -1.50 1.76 4.98
C THR A 167 -2.26 0.64 5.67
N TYR A 168 -1.54 -0.35 6.18
CA TYR A 168 -2.06 -1.44 7.01
C TYR A 168 -0.97 -1.86 8.00
N PRO A 169 -1.28 -2.21 9.27
CA PRO A 169 -2.60 -2.45 9.86
C PRO A 169 -3.43 -1.20 10.12
N LYS A 170 -2.77 -0.08 10.48
CA LYS A 170 -3.46 1.20 10.67
C LYS A 170 -3.82 1.81 9.32
N GLY A 171 -5.09 2.10 9.10
CA GLY A 171 -5.56 2.83 7.92
C GLY A 171 -5.11 4.29 7.95
N MET A 172 -5.03 4.94 6.78
CA MET A 172 -4.64 6.35 6.67
C MET A 172 -5.47 7.29 7.58
N ASP A 173 -6.74 6.97 7.86
CA ASP A 173 -7.60 7.76 8.75
C ASP A 173 -7.38 7.51 10.25
N GLU A 174 -6.63 6.49 10.62
CA GLU A 174 -6.24 6.18 12.01
C GLU A 174 -4.90 6.81 12.40
N LEU A 175 -4.17 7.38 11.43
CA LEU A 175 -2.89 8.04 11.62
C LEU A 175 -3.07 9.52 11.99
N THR A 176 -2.11 10.07 12.74
CA THR A 176 -2.09 11.50 13.07
C THR A 176 -1.95 12.37 11.81
N SER A 177 -2.41 13.61 11.86
CA SER A 177 -2.34 14.55 10.71
C SER A 177 -0.91 14.72 10.18
N THR A 178 0.09 14.75 11.07
CA THR A 178 1.51 14.80 10.72
C THR A 178 1.95 13.55 9.98
N GLN A 179 1.61 12.35 10.47
CA GLN A 179 1.95 11.09 9.80
C GLN A 179 1.29 10.98 8.42
N GLN A 180 0.01 11.34 8.32
CA GLN A 180 -0.69 11.36 7.04
C GLN A 180 0.00 12.31 6.04
N GLY A 181 0.39 13.51 6.50
CA GLY A 181 1.13 14.47 5.69
C GLY A 181 2.42 13.90 5.13
N THR A 182 3.26 13.33 6.01
CA THR A 182 4.53 12.70 5.64
C THR A 182 4.34 11.55 4.65
N ILE A 183 3.38 10.65 4.89
CA ILE A 183 3.13 9.50 4.01
C ILE A 183 2.67 9.97 2.62
N ARG A 184 1.77 10.97 2.56
CA ARG A 184 1.28 11.50 1.29
C ARG A 184 2.40 12.15 0.46
N SER A 185 3.35 12.85 1.09
CA SER A 185 4.44 13.55 0.40
C SER A 185 5.67 12.69 0.12
N THR A 186 5.82 11.53 0.77
CA THR A 186 7.02 10.69 0.66
C THR A 186 6.82 9.59 -0.37
N ASN A 187 7.86 9.24 -1.12
CA ASN A 187 7.86 8.07 -2.00
C ASN A 187 7.62 6.78 -1.20
N VAL A 188 6.82 5.84 -1.73
CA VAL A 188 6.51 4.55 -1.08
C VAL A 188 7.77 3.84 -0.54
N ARG A 189 8.86 3.88 -1.31
CA ARG A 189 10.15 3.28 -0.95
C ARG A 189 10.75 3.84 0.34
N ASN A 190 10.59 5.13 0.58
CA ASN A 190 11.23 5.85 1.68
C ASN A 190 10.36 6.02 2.92
N ILE A 191 9.10 5.55 2.88
CA ILE A 191 8.20 5.66 4.04
C ILE A 191 8.74 4.83 5.20
N ASN A 192 8.77 5.45 6.38
CA ASN A 192 9.08 4.77 7.63
C ASN A 192 7.86 3.96 8.10
N LEU A 193 7.93 2.64 7.96
CA LEU A 193 6.84 1.72 8.29
C LEU A 193 6.65 1.51 9.81
N ASN A 194 7.65 1.82 10.63
CA ASN A 194 7.53 1.73 12.09
C ASN A 194 6.58 2.81 12.65
N ALA A 195 6.26 3.83 11.86
CA ALA A 195 5.30 4.86 12.24
C ALA A 195 3.84 4.40 12.07
N ILE A 196 3.58 3.29 11.39
CA ILE A 196 2.24 2.79 11.07
C ILE A 196 1.93 1.41 11.67
N THR A 197 2.89 0.81 12.36
CA THR A 197 2.69 -0.34 13.25
C THR A 197 1.90 0.06 14.49
#